data_AF-A0A3C0WI29-F1
#
_entry.id   AF-A0A3C0WI29-F1
#
_cell.length_a   1.000
_cell.length_b   1.000
_cell.length_c   1.000
_cell.angle_alpha   90.00
_cell.angle_beta   90.00
_cell.angle_gamma   90.00
#
_symmetry.space_group_name_H-M   'P 1'
#
loop_
_entity.id
_entity.type
_entity.pdbx_description
1 polymer ?
#
loop_
_entity_poly.entity_id
_entity_poly.type
_entity_poly.pdbx_seq_one_letter_code
_entity_poly.pdbx_strand_id
1 'polypeptide(L)'
;MKAVHKALHQSTLRNLIIGTLALVLVTPSLTAQESKFALPASEEGLPGEGMLRRYDGYVKTWARLREQWSKQISQDQGAVAFLGDSITQGWTPAFRGHFEGMKKANRGIGGDTTRGMLIRLEEDVLSLNPSAIVLLMGTNDLEIGLEPELIARNFQKIVAAIKEHSNKVPVVVCRVFPSSATKKRPTDKIQQLNQLYFEAVRGDDQFTVVDTFTLYADEQGDALPKYFPDLLHLNADGYAKWAEALVPVFATLGFLETEADDFELEAGYASLFNGEDLTGWGFRPTPPRRAPKNPRPNAPVFVEIKQAESFDGKKMSSDNRYRAINGRLVVATPSEGRRIQQLWTTAEYGSDFVLKLEFRATPNADSGVFIRKPQLQCRDYLLAGPYKELKNYKPQDWNELVVTVKGGIAHATCNGELLTDNMQVPESGPIGLEGDRGQMEYRRIRIKIAK
;
A
#
# COMPACT_ATOMS: atom_id res chain seq x y z
N MET A 1 64.28 -27.69 67.75
CA MET A 1 65.58 -28.25 68.19
C MET A 1 65.89 -29.48 67.36
N LYS A 2 67.11 -29.54 66.84
CA LYS A 2 67.80 -30.68 66.21
C LYS A 2 67.33 -31.10 64.81
N ALA A 3 67.85 -30.35 63.84
CA ALA A 3 68.44 -30.91 62.64
C ALA A 3 69.57 -31.91 62.98
N VAL A 4 69.92 -32.77 62.01
CA VAL A 4 71.26 -33.03 61.44
C VAL A 4 71.31 -34.48 60.95
N HIS A 5 71.37 -34.71 59.64
CA HIS A 5 72.53 -35.37 59.03
C HIS A 5 72.55 -35.27 57.50
N LYS A 6 73.75 -34.94 57.04
CA LYS A 6 74.25 -34.71 55.69
C LYS A 6 74.79 -36.04 55.17
N ALA A 7 74.49 -36.43 53.94
CA ALA A 7 75.28 -37.43 53.23
C ALA A 7 75.30 -37.10 51.74
N LEU A 8 76.52 -36.82 51.26
CA LEU A 8 76.89 -36.68 49.86
C LEU A 8 76.85 -38.05 49.17
N HIS A 9 76.37 -38.09 47.92
CA HIS A 9 76.87 -39.03 46.93
C HIS A 9 76.86 -38.44 45.52
N GLN A 10 77.84 -38.89 44.75
CA GLN A 10 78.42 -38.26 43.58
C GLN A 10 77.62 -38.44 42.28
N SER A 11 77.81 -37.45 41.42
CA SER A 11 77.94 -37.49 39.95
C SER A 11 77.11 -38.49 39.13
N THR A 12 76.31 -37.94 38.22
CA THR A 12 76.45 -38.25 36.79
C THR A 12 75.81 -37.13 35.98
N LEU A 13 76.64 -36.34 35.28
CA LEU A 13 76.18 -35.45 34.21
C LEU A 13 75.60 -36.32 33.09
N ARG A 14 74.31 -36.16 32.79
CA ARG A 14 73.73 -36.55 31.51
C ARG A 14 73.30 -35.28 30.78
N ASN A 15 73.96 -35.05 29.65
CA ASN A 15 73.71 -33.95 28.72
C ASN A 15 72.23 -33.91 28.32
N LEU A 16 71.55 -32.81 28.66
CA LEU A 16 70.21 -32.49 28.23
C LEU A 16 70.29 -31.75 26.89
N ILE A 17 70.14 -32.47 25.77
CA ILE A 17 69.87 -31.85 24.48
C ILE A 17 68.38 -31.52 24.45
N ILE A 18 68.04 -30.27 24.76
CA ILE A 18 66.69 -29.72 24.54
C ILE A 18 66.57 -29.48 23.04
N GLY A 19 66.01 -30.47 22.32
CA GLY A 19 65.51 -30.26 20.98
C GLY A 19 64.21 -29.48 21.05
N THR A 20 64.25 -28.19 20.76
CA THR A 20 63.06 -27.34 20.60
C THR A 20 62.32 -27.79 19.33
N LEU A 21 61.44 -28.78 19.47
CA LEU A 21 60.48 -29.11 18.43
C LEU A 21 59.45 -27.98 18.43
N ALA A 22 59.65 -26.97 17.57
CA ALA A 22 58.64 -25.98 17.28
C ALA A 22 57.48 -26.71 16.58
N LEU A 23 56.50 -27.14 17.39
CA LEU A 23 55.21 -27.56 16.90
C LEU A 23 54.55 -26.30 16.32
N VAL A 24 54.70 -26.09 15.02
CA VAL A 24 53.89 -25.14 14.27
C VAL A 24 52.47 -25.69 14.36
N LEU A 25 51.72 -25.21 15.35
CA LEU A 25 50.27 -25.26 15.34
C LEU A 25 49.85 -24.45 14.11
N VAL A 26 49.74 -25.12 12.96
CA VAL A 26 48.89 -24.65 11.89
C VAL A 26 47.49 -24.73 12.46
N THR A 27 47.07 -23.67 13.14
CA THR A 27 45.66 -23.42 13.33
C THR A 27 45.08 -23.40 11.92
N PRO A 28 44.12 -24.27 11.57
CA PRO A 28 43.36 -24.00 10.37
C PRO A 28 42.77 -22.61 10.60
N SER A 29 43.24 -21.63 9.84
CA SER A 29 42.47 -20.41 9.67
C SER A 29 41.09 -20.90 9.28
N LEU A 30 40.11 -20.75 10.17
CA LEU A 30 38.72 -20.81 9.80
C LEU A 30 38.58 -19.73 8.73
N THR A 31 38.75 -20.11 7.46
CA THR A 31 38.16 -19.37 6.37
C THR A 31 36.70 -19.37 6.73
N ALA A 32 36.21 -18.23 7.23
CA ALA A 32 34.80 -18.02 7.42
C ALA A 32 34.17 -18.43 6.10
N GLN A 33 33.43 -19.54 6.11
CA GLN A 33 32.65 -19.92 4.96
C GLN A 33 31.77 -18.71 4.69
N GLU A 34 32.00 -18.01 3.58
CA GLU A 34 31.18 -16.86 3.23
C GLU A 34 29.73 -17.33 3.31
N SER A 35 28.93 -16.64 4.14
CA SER A 35 27.53 -16.99 4.34
C SER A 35 26.92 -17.19 2.96
N LYS A 36 26.11 -18.24 2.75
CA LYS A 36 25.43 -18.44 1.45
C LYS A 36 24.59 -17.21 1.05
N PHE A 37 24.29 -16.35 2.01
CA PHE A 37 23.58 -15.08 1.85
C PHE A 37 24.48 -13.86 1.80
N ALA A 38 25.80 -14.02 1.64
CA ALA A 38 26.72 -12.92 1.44
C ALA A 38 26.25 -12.06 0.25
N LEU A 39 26.46 -10.75 0.36
CA LEU A 39 26.19 -9.86 -0.77
C LEU A 39 27.15 -10.25 -1.91
N PRO A 40 26.67 -10.42 -3.16
CA PRO A 40 27.54 -10.77 -4.28
C PRO A 40 28.73 -9.82 -4.44
N ALA A 41 29.92 -10.36 -4.69
CA ALA A 41 31.16 -9.58 -4.79
C ALA A 41 31.16 -8.58 -5.94
N SER A 42 30.47 -8.89 -7.05
CA SER A 42 30.25 -8.01 -8.19
C SER A 42 28.84 -8.18 -8.76
N GLU A 43 28.46 -7.28 -9.66
CA GLU A 43 27.20 -7.29 -10.40
C GLU A 43 27.23 -8.20 -11.64
N GLU A 44 28.36 -8.84 -11.92
CA GLU A 44 28.54 -9.67 -13.12
C GLU A 44 27.63 -10.91 -13.07
N GLY A 45 26.89 -11.14 -14.15
CA GLY A 45 25.95 -12.27 -14.25
C GLY A 45 24.68 -12.14 -13.38
N LEU A 46 24.53 -11.08 -12.59
CA LEU A 46 23.34 -10.87 -11.75
C LEU A 46 22.22 -10.16 -12.52
N PRO A 47 20.95 -10.50 -12.26
CA PRO A 47 19.82 -9.83 -12.88
C PRO A 47 19.75 -8.34 -12.48
N GLY A 48 19.05 -7.57 -13.30
CA GLY A 48 18.83 -6.14 -13.08
C GLY A 48 20.00 -5.25 -13.47
N GLU A 49 19.82 -3.95 -13.26
CA GLU A 49 20.73 -2.88 -13.68
C GLU A 49 21.08 -1.96 -12.51
N GLY A 50 22.22 -1.28 -12.60
CA GLY A 50 22.75 -0.41 -11.55
C GLY A 50 23.54 -1.14 -10.47
N MET A 51 24.20 -0.37 -9.60
CA MET A 51 25.10 -0.92 -8.59
C MET A 51 24.35 -1.35 -7.33
N LEU A 52 24.83 -2.41 -6.68
CA LEU A 52 24.46 -2.66 -5.28
C LEU A 52 25.20 -1.66 -4.39
N ARG A 53 24.59 -1.26 -3.28
CA ARG A 53 25.31 -0.53 -2.24
C ARG A 53 26.31 -1.48 -1.56
N ARG A 54 27.41 -0.95 -1.02
CA ARG A 54 28.50 -1.77 -0.43
C ARG A 54 29.08 -1.22 0.88
N TYR A 55 28.38 -0.28 1.52
CA TYR A 55 28.79 0.15 2.86
C TYR A 55 28.54 -0.97 3.89
N ASP A 56 29.40 -1.08 4.90
CA ASP A 56 29.41 -2.18 5.87
C ASP A 56 28.04 -2.50 6.48
N GLY A 57 27.26 -1.47 6.79
CA GLY A 57 25.92 -1.62 7.37
C GLY A 57 24.96 -2.40 6.48
N TYR A 58 24.98 -2.12 5.17
CA TYR A 58 24.15 -2.83 4.20
C TYR A 58 24.62 -4.28 4.01
N VAL A 59 25.92 -4.49 3.79
CA VAL A 59 26.50 -5.83 3.57
C VAL A 59 26.18 -6.77 4.74
N LYS A 60 26.36 -6.29 5.97
CA LYS A 60 26.05 -7.06 7.19
C LYS A 60 24.55 -7.30 7.35
N THR A 61 23.72 -6.29 7.09
CA THR A 61 22.26 -6.40 7.24
C THR A 61 21.65 -7.34 6.21
N TRP A 62 22.12 -7.27 4.96
CA TRP A 62 21.73 -8.17 3.88
C TRP A 62 21.93 -9.63 4.26
N ALA A 63 23.16 -10.02 4.60
CA ALA A 63 23.47 -11.41 4.91
C ALA A 63 22.71 -11.89 6.15
N ARG A 64 22.67 -11.08 7.21
CA ARG A 64 22.02 -11.43 8.48
C ARG A 64 20.51 -11.64 8.33
N LEU A 65 19.81 -10.72 7.67
CA LEU A 65 18.34 -10.82 7.53
C LEU A 65 17.95 -11.97 6.61
N ARG A 66 18.63 -12.15 5.48
CA ARG A 66 18.36 -13.27 4.57
C ARG A 66 18.63 -14.62 5.22
N GLU A 67 19.70 -14.73 6.01
CA GLU A 67 19.95 -15.93 6.80
C GLU A 67 18.84 -16.20 7.82
N GLN A 68 18.39 -15.18 8.53
CA GLN A 68 17.28 -15.28 9.47
C GLN A 68 15.99 -15.74 8.78
N TRP A 69 15.59 -15.10 7.68
CA TRP A 69 14.35 -15.42 6.96
C TRP A 69 14.37 -16.80 6.32
N SER A 70 15.55 -17.28 5.90
CA SER A 70 15.67 -18.64 5.36
C SER A 70 15.29 -19.74 6.37
N LYS A 71 15.40 -19.45 7.67
CA LYS A 71 14.98 -20.33 8.77
C LYS A 71 13.49 -20.16 9.12
N GLN A 72 12.81 -19.19 8.53
CA GLN A 72 11.42 -18.82 8.80
C GLN A 72 10.46 -19.07 7.62
N ILE A 73 10.95 -19.63 6.50
CA ILE A 73 10.13 -19.87 5.29
C ILE A 73 8.84 -20.62 5.62
N SER A 74 8.93 -21.73 6.37
CA SER A 74 7.75 -22.52 6.76
C SER A 74 6.78 -21.75 7.65
N GLN A 75 7.30 -20.94 8.58
CA GLN A 75 6.48 -20.09 9.45
C GLN A 75 5.74 -19.03 8.64
N ASP A 76 6.41 -18.44 7.65
CA ASP A 76 5.93 -17.30 6.86
C ASP A 76 5.15 -17.71 5.59
N GLN A 77 4.95 -19.01 5.34
CA GLN A 77 4.15 -19.49 4.19
C GLN A 77 2.76 -18.83 4.14
N GLY A 78 2.34 -18.34 2.97
CA GLY A 78 1.03 -17.70 2.77
C GLY A 78 0.89 -16.33 3.45
N ALA A 79 1.97 -15.74 3.97
CA ALA A 79 1.91 -14.39 4.53
C ALA A 79 1.68 -13.32 3.44
N VAL A 80 1.17 -12.15 3.85
CA VAL A 80 1.30 -10.92 3.09
C VAL A 80 2.75 -10.43 3.22
N ALA A 81 3.52 -10.49 2.13
CA ALA A 81 4.94 -10.18 2.13
C ALA A 81 5.20 -8.72 1.75
N PHE A 82 5.90 -7.98 2.60
CA PHE A 82 6.32 -6.60 2.33
C PHE A 82 7.77 -6.60 1.84
N LEU A 83 7.98 -6.35 0.55
CA LEU A 83 9.30 -6.26 -0.07
C LEU A 83 9.69 -4.78 -0.22
N GLY A 84 10.85 -4.43 0.32
CA GLY A 84 11.37 -3.07 0.19
C GLY A 84 12.71 -2.84 0.88
N ASP A 85 12.95 -1.57 1.21
CA ASP A 85 14.22 -1.08 1.75
C ASP A 85 14.17 -0.81 3.28
N SER A 86 14.90 0.20 3.78
CA SER A 86 14.92 0.60 5.20
C SER A 86 13.56 1.05 5.71
N ILE A 87 12.73 1.65 4.86
CA ILE A 87 11.37 2.07 5.22
C ILE A 87 10.50 0.83 5.43
N THR A 88 10.67 -0.21 4.62
CA THR A 88 9.98 -1.48 4.84
C THR A 88 10.53 -2.23 6.05
N GLN A 89 11.86 -2.24 6.22
CA GLN A 89 12.51 -2.87 7.38
C GLN A 89 12.00 -2.24 8.69
N GLY A 90 11.75 -0.94 8.69
CA GLY A 90 11.31 -0.19 9.86
C GLY A 90 9.88 -0.48 10.33
N TRP A 91 9.09 -1.30 9.60
CA TRP A 91 7.90 -1.95 10.17
C TRP A 91 8.24 -2.86 11.34
N THR A 92 9.49 -3.37 11.41
CA THR A 92 9.94 -4.41 12.35
C THR A 92 9.19 -5.74 12.16
N PRO A 93 9.62 -6.86 12.79
CA PRO A 93 8.89 -8.12 12.69
C PRO A 93 7.46 -8.06 13.22
N ALA A 94 7.18 -7.20 14.20
CA ALA A 94 5.87 -7.03 14.81
C ALA A 94 4.95 -6.05 14.05
N PHE A 95 5.40 -5.49 12.92
CA PHE A 95 4.65 -4.48 12.15
C PHE A 95 4.16 -3.30 13.02
N ARG A 96 4.90 -2.98 14.09
CA ARG A 96 4.56 -1.95 15.09
C ARG A 96 3.16 -2.12 15.70
N GLY A 97 2.64 -3.35 15.74
CA GLY A 97 1.30 -3.65 16.27
C GLY A 97 0.15 -3.43 15.28
N HIS A 98 0.42 -3.10 14.02
CA HIS A 98 -0.61 -2.92 13.00
C HIS A 98 -1.04 -4.23 12.34
N PHE A 99 -2.23 -4.19 11.74
CA PHE A 99 -2.84 -5.29 10.97
C PHE A 99 -3.01 -6.57 11.82
N GLU A 100 -3.58 -6.44 13.00
CA GLU A 100 -3.88 -7.57 13.88
C GLU A 100 -4.66 -8.67 13.13
N GLY A 101 -4.38 -9.94 13.44
CA GLY A 101 -4.96 -11.10 12.76
C GLY A 101 -4.37 -11.43 11.38
N MET A 102 -3.79 -10.47 10.67
CA MET A 102 -3.17 -10.73 9.35
C MET A 102 -1.85 -11.50 9.48
N LYS A 103 -1.63 -12.55 8.68
CA LYS A 103 -0.33 -13.21 8.57
C LYS A 103 0.60 -12.37 7.68
N LYS A 104 1.77 -11.97 8.19
CA LYS A 104 2.63 -10.96 7.58
C LYS A 104 4.09 -11.37 7.59
N ALA A 105 4.82 -10.98 6.55
CA ALA A 105 6.26 -11.18 6.44
C ALA A 105 6.95 -9.88 6.05
N ASN A 106 7.81 -9.36 6.92
CA ASN A 106 8.64 -8.21 6.58
C ASN A 106 9.91 -8.69 5.84
N ARG A 107 10.09 -8.23 4.61
CA ARG A 107 11.24 -8.50 3.73
C ARG A 107 11.94 -7.21 3.31
N GLY A 108 12.02 -6.25 4.23
CA GLY A 108 12.75 -4.99 4.06
C GLY A 108 14.22 -5.10 4.45
N ILE A 109 15.12 -4.57 3.61
CA ILE A 109 16.57 -4.48 3.92
C ILE A 109 17.04 -3.03 3.76
N GLY A 110 17.60 -2.46 4.82
CA GLY A 110 18.06 -1.08 4.82
C GLY A 110 19.17 -0.81 3.83
N GLY A 111 18.96 0.13 2.90
CA GLY A 111 19.88 0.43 1.81
C GLY A 111 19.66 -0.38 0.53
N ASP A 112 18.70 -1.31 0.51
CA ASP A 112 18.44 -2.13 -0.67
C ASP A 112 17.98 -1.30 -1.88
N THR A 113 18.48 -1.64 -3.06
CA THR A 113 18.11 -1.04 -4.34
C THR A 113 17.13 -1.96 -5.07
N THR A 114 16.46 -1.47 -6.12
CA THR A 114 15.59 -2.34 -6.93
C THR A 114 16.32 -3.56 -7.49
N ARG A 115 17.62 -3.44 -7.79
CA ARG A 115 18.46 -4.57 -8.21
C ARG A 115 18.66 -5.60 -7.10
N GLY A 116 18.96 -5.16 -5.88
CA GLY A 116 19.10 -6.06 -4.73
C GLY A 116 17.78 -6.77 -4.41
N MET A 117 16.66 -6.05 -4.44
CA MET A 117 15.33 -6.64 -4.28
C MET A 117 15.04 -7.70 -5.35
N LEU A 118 15.39 -7.45 -6.62
CA LEU A 118 15.24 -8.43 -7.70
C LEU A 118 16.08 -9.70 -7.46
N ILE A 119 17.33 -9.55 -7.03
CA ILE A 119 18.23 -10.68 -6.78
C ILE A 119 17.68 -11.62 -5.70
N ARG A 120 17.08 -11.08 -4.64
CA ARG A 120 16.59 -11.87 -3.51
C ARG A 120 15.09 -12.21 -3.58
N LEU A 121 14.39 -11.76 -4.62
CA LEU A 121 12.93 -11.88 -4.75
C LEU A 121 12.46 -13.33 -4.58
N GLU A 122 13.09 -14.25 -5.30
CA GLU A 122 12.72 -15.67 -5.29
C GLU A 122 12.83 -16.28 -3.88
N GLU A 123 14.02 -16.19 -3.28
CA GLU A 123 14.32 -16.83 -1.99
C GLU A 123 13.58 -16.17 -0.82
N ASP A 124 13.47 -14.85 -0.82
CA ASP A 124 12.98 -14.12 0.35
C ASP A 124 11.45 -13.92 0.32
N VAL A 125 10.83 -13.87 -0.87
CA VAL A 125 9.42 -13.51 -1.05
C VAL A 125 8.63 -14.61 -1.74
N LEU A 126 9.01 -15.03 -2.94
CA LEU A 126 8.20 -15.95 -3.75
C LEU A 126 8.18 -17.35 -3.15
N SER A 127 9.28 -17.79 -2.53
CA SER A 127 9.37 -19.04 -1.77
C SER A 127 8.33 -19.14 -0.64
N LEU A 128 7.76 -18.02 -0.18
CA LEU A 128 6.70 -17.99 0.83
C LEU A 128 5.33 -18.35 0.29
N ASN A 129 5.16 -18.48 -1.03
CA ASN A 129 3.85 -18.55 -1.69
C ASN A 129 2.88 -17.49 -1.12
N PRO A 130 3.24 -16.19 -1.23
CA PRO A 130 2.57 -15.13 -0.50
C PRO A 130 1.09 -15.01 -0.91
N SER A 131 0.22 -14.70 0.04
CA SER A 131 -1.19 -14.42 -0.25
C SER A 131 -1.39 -13.05 -0.89
N ALA A 132 -0.46 -12.11 -0.67
CA ALA A 132 -0.33 -10.84 -1.36
C ALA A 132 1.09 -10.28 -1.19
N ILE A 133 1.50 -9.36 -2.05
CA ILE A 133 2.81 -8.71 -2.00
C ILE A 133 2.63 -7.19 -1.91
N VAL A 134 3.34 -6.53 -1.00
CA VAL A 134 3.42 -5.06 -0.90
C VAL A 134 4.80 -4.61 -1.32
N LEU A 135 4.86 -3.68 -2.26
CA LEU A 135 6.09 -3.19 -2.88
C LEU A 135 6.31 -1.71 -2.55
N LEU A 136 7.48 -1.38 -1.97
CA LEU A 136 7.98 -0.01 -1.83
C LEU A 136 9.48 0.00 -2.12
N MET A 137 9.89 0.61 -3.25
CA MET A 137 11.26 0.47 -3.75
C MET A 137 11.72 1.63 -4.64
N GLY A 138 13.02 1.90 -4.68
CA GLY A 138 13.65 2.85 -5.61
C GLY A 138 14.27 4.09 -4.96
N THR A 139 13.96 4.39 -3.69
CA THR A 139 14.52 5.58 -3.01
C THR A 139 16.05 5.52 -2.87
N ASN A 140 16.62 4.33 -2.72
CA ASN A 140 18.08 4.15 -2.62
C ASN A 140 18.77 4.17 -3.97
N ASP A 141 18.09 3.74 -5.03
CA ASP A 141 18.57 3.85 -6.40
C ASP A 141 18.76 5.33 -6.78
N LEU A 142 17.80 6.18 -6.42
CA LEU A 142 17.92 7.63 -6.60
C LEU A 142 19.11 8.23 -5.83
N GLU A 143 19.33 7.79 -4.58
CA GLU A 143 20.46 8.26 -3.77
C GLU A 143 21.83 8.02 -4.42
N ILE A 144 21.97 6.89 -5.12
CA ILE A 144 23.19 6.52 -5.84
C ILE A 144 23.23 7.03 -7.29
N GLY A 145 22.26 7.86 -7.69
CA GLY A 145 22.25 8.56 -8.97
C GLY A 145 21.76 7.73 -10.16
N LEU A 146 20.96 6.69 -9.94
CA LEU A 146 20.30 5.98 -11.04
C LEU A 146 19.15 6.83 -11.62
N GLU A 147 19.04 6.80 -12.95
CA GLU A 147 17.93 7.42 -13.66
C GLU A 147 16.63 6.60 -13.50
N PRO A 148 15.45 7.26 -13.34
CA PRO A 148 14.15 6.60 -13.14
C PRO A 148 13.84 5.48 -14.13
N GLU A 149 14.23 5.61 -15.40
CA GLU A 149 14.00 4.60 -16.43
C GLU A 149 14.73 3.28 -16.13
N LEU A 150 15.93 3.35 -15.57
CA LEU A 150 16.70 2.16 -15.21
C LEU A 150 16.07 1.47 -14.00
N ILE A 151 15.65 2.26 -13.01
CA ILE A 151 14.94 1.77 -11.84
C ILE A 151 13.62 1.10 -12.26
N ALA A 152 12.88 1.71 -13.18
CA ALA A 152 11.64 1.15 -13.74
C ALA A 152 11.87 -0.16 -14.52
N ARG A 153 12.99 -0.33 -15.22
CA ARG A 153 13.33 -1.61 -15.87
C ARG A 153 13.58 -2.73 -14.85
N ASN A 154 14.18 -2.42 -13.70
CA ASN A 154 14.29 -3.40 -12.62
C ASN A 154 12.92 -3.75 -12.03
N PHE A 155 12.06 -2.76 -11.83
CA PHE A 155 10.68 -2.98 -11.39
C PHE A 155 9.89 -3.86 -12.38
N GLN A 156 10.03 -3.63 -13.70
CA GLN A 156 9.42 -4.48 -14.72
C GLN A 156 9.89 -5.94 -14.64
N LYS A 157 11.19 -6.18 -14.35
CA LYS A 157 11.72 -7.53 -14.12
C LYS A 157 11.13 -8.17 -12.86
N ILE A 158 10.94 -7.40 -11.78
CA ILE A 158 10.28 -7.86 -10.55
C ILE A 158 8.81 -8.23 -10.84
N VAL A 159 8.09 -7.36 -11.54
CA VAL A 159 6.70 -7.62 -11.98
C VAL A 159 6.61 -8.88 -12.82
N ALA A 160 7.53 -9.07 -13.78
CA ALA A 160 7.57 -10.28 -14.61
C ALA A 160 7.79 -11.55 -13.78
N ALA A 161 8.75 -11.53 -12.85
CA ALA A 161 9.03 -12.67 -11.97
C ALA A 161 7.84 -13.00 -11.05
N ILE A 162 7.15 -11.99 -10.49
CA ILE A 162 5.94 -12.21 -9.70
C ILE A 162 4.85 -12.89 -10.55
N LYS A 163 4.63 -12.41 -11.77
CA LYS A 163 3.62 -12.95 -12.69
C LYS A 163 3.95 -14.38 -13.14
N GLU A 164 5.23 -14.69 -13.34
CA GLU A 164 5.71 -16.02 -13.65
C GLU A 164 5.45 -16.99 -12.50
N HIS A 165 5.69 -16.56 -11.26
CA HIS A 165 5.40 -17.34 -10.06
C HIS A 165 3.89 -17.53 -9.84
N SER A 166 3.10 -16.46 -9.98
CA SER A 166 1.64 -16.50 -9.87
C SER A 166 1.00 -15.31 -10.57
N ASN A 167 0.13 -15.57 -11.55
CA ASN A 167 -0.66 -14.53 -12.21
C ASN A 167 -1.92 -14.10 -11.42
N LYS A 168 -2.07 -14.58 -10.18
CA LYS A 168 -3.25 -14.32 -9.32
C LYS A 168 -2.92 -13.67 -7.99
N VAL A 169 -1.66 -13.66 -7.56
CA VAL A 169 -1.29 -13.07 -6.27
C VAL A 169 -1.51 -11.55 -6.34
N PRO A 170 -2.36 -10.96 -5.47
CA PRO A 170 -2.55 -9.52 -5.46
C PRO A 170 -1.26 -8.80 -5.10
N VAL A 171 -0.93 -7.73 -5.83
CA VAL A 171 0.25 -6.90 -5.58
C VAL A 171 -0.18 -5.46 -5.31
N VAL A 172 0.22 -4.95 -4.15
CA VAL A 172 0.04 -3.54 -3.77
C VAL A 172 1.33 -2.79 -4.04
N VAL A 173 1.30 -1.86 -4.99
CA VAL A 173 2.44 -1.01 -5.34
C VAL A 173 2.29 0.32 -4.61
N CYS A 174 3.10 0.56 -3.59
CA CYS A 174 3.20 1.87 -2.97
C CYS A 174 4.03 2.78 -3.88
N ARG A 175 3.50 3.97 -4.17
CA ARG A 175 4.33 5.03 -4.76
C ARG A 175 5.51 5.32 -3.84
N VAL A 176 6.70 5.48 -4.42
CA VAL A 176 7.90 5.94 -3.72
C VAL A 176 7.55 7.20 -2.95
N PHE A 177 7.81 7.18 -1.63
CA PHE A 177 7.52 8.30 -0.75
C PHE A 177 8.34 9.53 -1.17
N PRO A 178 7.89 10.75 -0.87
CA PRO A 178 8.72 11.92 -1.03
C PRO A 178 9.95 11.83 -0.14
N SER A 179 10.98 12.57 -0.50
CA SER A 179 12.18 12.80 0.30
C SER A 179 12.60 14.25 0.07
N SER A 180 13.89 14.54 0.00
CA SER A 180 14.38 15.87 -0.32
C SER A 180 15.54 15.80 -1.29
N ALA A 181 15.69 16.83 -2.12
CA ALA A 181 16.87 17.02 -2.95
C ALA A 181 18.17 17.02 -2.12
N THR A 182 18.12 17.51 -0.87
CA THR A 182 19.24 17.47 0.09
C THR A 182 19.67 16.06 0.47
N LYS A 183 18.77 15.08 0.29
CA LYS A 183 19.01 13.64 0.48
C LYS A 183 19.31 12.94 -0.85
N LYS A 184 19.62 13.68 -1.91
CA LYS A 184 19.86 13.18 -3.28
C LYS A 184 18.67 12.44 -3.87
N ARG A 185 17.46 12.87 -3.52
CA ARG A 185 16.19 12.27 -3.95
C ARG A 185 15.25 13.38 -4.40
N PRO A 186 15.56 14.06 -5.52
CA PRO A 186 14.78 15.21 -5.94
C PRO A 186 13.37 14.78 -6.37
N THR A 187 12.39 15.63 -6.07
CA THR A 187 10.96 15.34 -6.22
C THR A 187 10.56 15.00 -7.66
N ASP A 188 11.16 15.66 -8.65
CA ASP A 188 10.90 15.41 -10.08
C ASP A 188 11.27 13.98 -10.49
N LYS A 189 12.41 13.46 -10.00
CA LYS A 189 12.84 12.08 -10.25
C LYS A 189 11.94 11.06 -9.53
N ILE A 190 11.50 11.36 -8.31
CA ILE A 190 10.54 10.51 -7.59
C ILE A 190 9.21 10.45 -8.33
N GLN A 191 8.68 11.60 -8.78
CA GLN A 191 7.42 11.67 -9.52
C GLN A 191 7.51 10.95 -10.87
N GLN A 192 8.62 11.12 -11.61
CA GLN A 192 8.89 10.40 -12.84
C GLN A 192 8.93 8.88 -12.60
N LEU A 193 9.62 8.43 -11.56
CA LEU A 193 9.69 7.01 -11.20
C LEU A 193 8.31 6.45 -10.84
N ASN A 194 7.52 7.17 -10.05
CA ASN A 194 6.16 6.79 -9.69
C ASN A 194 5.24 6.67 -10.90
N GLN A 195 5.41 7.54 -11.89
CA GLN A 195 4.68 7.48 -13.16
C GLN A 195 5.08 6.24 -13.96
N LEU A 196 6.38 5.93 -14.06
CA LEU A 196 6.88 4.74 -14.76
C LEU A 196 6.43 3.43 -14.09
N TYR A 197 6.38 3.37 -12.76
CA TYR A 197 5.82 2.21 -12.05
C TYR A 197 4.34 2.02 -12.34
N PHE A 198 3.56 3.12 -12.32
CA PHE A 198 2.15 3.05 -12.69
C PHE A 198 1.97 2.58 -14.13
N GLU A 199 2.74 3.10 -15.08
CA GLU A 199 2.70 2.69 -16.48
C GLU A 199 3.05 1.21 -16.69
N ALA A 200 4.01 0.69 -15.93
CA ALA A 200 4.43 -0.72 -16.02
C ALA A 200 3.35 -1.72 -15.59
N VAL A 201 2.39 -1.31 -14.76
CA VAL A 201 1.29 -2.18 -14.26
C VAL A 201 -0.09 -1.73 -14.70
N ARG A 202 -0.18 -0.67 -15.51
CA ARG A 202 -1.45 -0.08 -15.94
C ARG A 202 -2.29 -1.10 -16.71
N GLY A 203 -3.56 -1.22 -16.33
CA GLY A 203 -4.53 -2.12 -16.95
C GLY A 203 -4.38 -3.59 -16.54
N ASP A 204 -3.53 -3.90 -15.55
CA ASP A 204 -3.39 -5.22 -14.97
C ASP A 204 -4.05 -5.26 -13.58
N ASP A 205 -5.20 -5.93 -13.49
CA ASP A 205 -6.02 -6.01 -12.28
C ASP A 205 -5.35 -6.78 -11.12
N GLN A 206 -4.21 -7.43 -11.37
CA GLN A 206 -3.37 -8.01 -10.31
C GLN A 206 -2.72 -6.93 -9.43
N PHE A 207 -2.54 -5.71 -9.96
CA PHE A 207 -1.79 -4.64 -9.31
C PHE A 207 -2.71 -3.51 -8.84
N THR A 208 -2.60 -3.15 -7.56
CA THR A 208 -3.25 -1.96 -7.00
C THR A 208 -2.18 -0.94 -6.62
N VAL A 209 -2.19 0.23 -7.25
CA VAL A 209 -1.29 1.33 -6.92
C VAL A 209 -1.91 2.19 -5.82
N VAL A 210 -1.19 2.36 -4.70
CA VAL A 210 -1.61 3.21 -3.57
C VAL A 210 -0.78 4.49 -3.57
N ASP A 211 -1.46 5.65 -3.49
CA ASP A 211 -0.80 6.96 -3.54
C ASP A 211 -0.18 7.37 -2.20
N THR A 212 0.93 6.73 -1.88
CA THR A 212 1.74 7.06 -0.71
C THR A 212 2.68 8.25 -0.94
N PHE A 213 2.78 8.80 -2.16
CA PHE A 213 3.58 10.01 -2.38
C PHE A 213 2.84 11.25 -1.86
N THR A 214 1.63 11.50 -2.38
CA THR A 214 0.84 12.69 -2.00
C THR A 214 0.47 12.68 -0.52
N LEU A 215 0.37 11.51 0.11
CA LEU A 215 0.11 11.34 1.54
C LEU A 215 1.15 12.03 2.45
N TYR A 216 2.37 12.18 1.96
CA TYR A 216 3.54 12.60 2.73
C TYR A 216 4.26 13.82 2.15
N ALA A 217 3.82 14.28 0.98
CA ALA A 217 4.45 15.38 0.25
C ALA A 217 3.89 16.72 0.75
N ASP A 218 4.77 17.69 0.94
CA ASP A 218 4.37 19.08 1.05
C ASP A 218 4.00 19.67 -0.32
N GLU A 219 3.70 20.97 -0.36
CA GLU A 219 3.33 21.68 -1.59
C GLU A 219 4.46 21.74 -2.63
N GLN A 220 5.72 21.56 -2.20
CA GLN A 220 6.90 21.51 -3.06
C GLN A 220 7.22 20.07 -3.51
N GLY A 221 6.53 19.07 -2.95
CA GLY A 221 6.79 17.67 -3.21
C GLY A 221 7.92 17.08 -2.36
N ASP A 222 8.38 17.79 -1.32
CA ASP A 222 9.36 17.30 -0.35
C ASP A 222 8.67 16.57 0.80
N ALA A 223 9.42 15.74 1.53
CA ALA A 223 8.89 14.96 2.64
C ALA A 223 8.51 15.85 3.83
N LEU A 224 7.29 15.68 4.33
CA LEU A 224 6.80 16.38 5.52
C LEU A 224 7.64 16.00 6.76
N PRO A 225 8.39 16.94 7.39
CA PRO A 225 9.27 16.64 8.52
C PRO A 225 8.56 16.03 9.72
N LYS A 226 7.26 16.33 9.88
CA LYS A 226 6.40 15.74 10.92
C LYS A 226 6.39 14.21 10.88
N TYR A 227 6.44 13.61 9.69
CA TYR A 227 6.48 12.15 9.52
C TYR A 227 7.89 11.64 9.23
N PHE A 228 8.74 12.49 8.64
CA PHE A 228 10.10 12.17 8.24
C PHE A 228 11.12 13.07 8.97
N PRO A 229 11.49 12.77 10.22
CA PRO A 229 12.39 13.62 11.01
C PRO A 229 13.76 13.84 10.34
N ASP A 230 14.19 12.93 9.48
CA ASP A 230 15.42 13.03 8.69
C ASP A 230 15.17 13.22 7.18
N LEU A 231 13.94 13.55 6.78
CA LEU A 231 13.46 13.68 5.40
C LEU A 231 13.56 12.38 4.57
N LEU A 232 13.62 11.20 5.21
CA LEU A 232 13.72 9.90 4.53
C LEU A 232 12.98 8.76 5.24
N HIS A 233 13.20 8.59 6.54
CA HIS A 233 12.62 7.50 7.33
C HIS A 233 11.40 7.96 8.13
N LEU A 234 10.35 7.15 8.11
CA LEU A 234 9.15 7.39 8.91
C LEU A 234 9.43 7.30 10.41
N ASN A 235 8.81 8.20 11.18
CA ASN A 235 8.58 8.03 12.62
C ASN A 235 7.32 7.18 12.89
N ALA A 236 6.93 7.02 14.16
CA ALA A 236 5.77 6.22 14.56
C ALA A 236 4.46 6.70 13.90
N ASP A 237 4.18 8.01 13.93
CA ASP A 237 3.00 8.60 13.29
C ASP A 237 3.01 8.36 11.78
N GLY A 238 4.20 8.41 11.17
CA GLY A 238 4.42 8.07 9.78
C GLY A 238 3.99 6.64 9.46
N TYR A 239 4.40 5.65 10.25
CA TYR A 239 3.98 4.26 10.07
C TYR A 239 2.49 4.05 10.33
N ALA A 240 1.91 4.70 11.33
CA ALA A 240 0.47 4.64 11.58
C ALA A 240 -0.32 5.13 10.36
N LYS A 241 0.10 6.27 9.77
CA LYS A 241 -0.51 6.82 8.55
C LYS A 241 -0.34 5.91 7.33
N TRP A 242 0.78 5.19 7.22
CA TRP A 242 0.96 4.20 6.15
C TRP A 242 0.08 2.97 6.37
N ALA A 243 -0.11 2.56 7.62
CA ALA A 243 -1.01 1.46 7.96
C ALA A 243 -2.45 1.80 7.56
N GLU A 244 -2.94 2.97 7.96
CA GLU A 244 -4.27 3.49 7.59
C GLU A 244 -4.47 3.52 6.07
N ALA A 245 -3.46 3.94 5.30
CA ALA A 245 -3.49 3.93 3.84
C ALA A 245 -3.67 2.54 3.22
N LEU A 246 -3.21 1.48 3.89
CA LEU A 246 -3.29 0.11 3.41
C LEU A 246 -4.54 -0.64 3.91
N VAL A 247 -5.17 -0.20 5.01
CA VAL A 247 -6.34 -0.87 5.60
C VAL A 247 -7.47 -1.08 4.59
N PRO A 248 -7.93 -0.08 3.82
CA PRO A 248 -9.00 -0.29 2.83
C PRO A 248 -8.63 -1.35 1.78
N VAL A 249 -7.36 -1.39 1.35
CA VAL A 249 -6.89 -2.35 0.34
C VAL A 249 -6.87 -3.76 0.93
N PHE A 250 -6.32 -3.94 2.13
CA PHE A 250 -6.32 -5.24 2.80
C PHE A 250 -7.72 -5.72 3.18
N ALA A 251 -8.63 -4.81 3.48
CA ALA A 251 -10.03 -5.13 3.71
C ALA A 251 -10.69 -5.67 2.43
N THR A 252 -10.48 -5.03 1.28
CA THR A 252 -10.96 -5.51 -0.03
C THR A 252 -10.37 -6.88 -0.40
N LEU A 253 -9.10 -7.12 -0.06
CA LEU A 253 -8.42 -8.39 -0.31
C LEU A 253 -8.79 -9.49 0.70
N GLY A 254 -9.61 -9.19 1.71
CA GLY A 254 -10.08 -10.16 2.68
C GLY A 254 -9.07 -10.50 3.78
N PHE A 255 -8.07 -9.65 4.02
CA PHE A 255 -7.10 -9.84 5.10
C PHE A 255 -7.48 -9.12 6.40
N LEU A 256 -8.35 -8.11 6.32
CA LEU A 256 -8.86 -7.34 7.44
C LEU A 256 -10.37 -7.15 7.26
N GLU A 257 -11.07 -6.82 8.34
CA GLU A 257 -12.51 -6.50 8.31
C GLU A 257 -13.33 -7.54 7.52
N THR A 258 -13.13 -8.81 7.90
CA THR A 258 -13.76 -9.97 7.27
C THR A 258 -15.13 -10.31 7.86
N GLU A 259 -15.44 -9.73 9.01
CA GLU A 259 -16.68 -9.98 9.74
C GLU A 259 -17.84 -9.15 9.16
N ALA A 260 -19.07 -9.62 9.41
CA ALA A 260 -20.28 -8.88 9.05
C ALA A 260 -20.42 -7.58 9.86
N ASP A 261 -20.99 -6.55 9.24
CA ASP A 261 -21.39 -5.31 9.93
C ASP A 261 -22.62 -5.61 10.81
N ASP A 262 -22.52 -5.38 12.12
CA ASP A 262 -23.59 -5.60 13.11
C ASP A 262 -24.55 -4.42 13.23
N PHE A 263 -24.49 -3.50 12.27
CA PHE A 263 -25.31 -2.29 12.23
C PHE A 263 -26.82 -2.58 12.19
N GLU A 264 -27.53 -2.01 13.15
CA GLU A 264 -29.00 -2.01 13.18
C GLU A 264 -29.57 -0.73 12.57
N LEU A 265 -30.50 -0.88 11.63
CA LEU A 265 -31.14 0.22 10.93
C LEU A 265 -32.01 1.07 11.86
N GLU A 266 -31.84 2.40 11.85
CA GLU A 266 -32.63 3.26 12.73
C GLU A 266 -34.10 3.36 12.30
N ALA A 267 -34.99 3.58 13.27
CA ALA A 267 -36.43 3.68 13.02
C ALA A 267 -36.79 4.75 11.97
N GLY A 268 -37.54 4.32 10.94
CA GLY A 268 -38.01 5.16 9.85
C GLY A 268 -36.98 5.38 8.73
N TYR A 269 -35.79 4.79 8.81
CA TYR A 269 -34.90 4.67 7.66
C TYR A 269 -35.20 3.39 6.89
N ALA A 270 -34.98 3.44 5.58
CA ALA A 270 -34.90 2.29 4.69
C ALA A 270 -33.45 2.14 4.22
N SER A 271 -32.92 0.91 4.21
CA SER A 271 -31.59 0.67 3.66
C SER A 271 -31.61 0.76 2.13
N LEU A 272 -30.60 1.43 1.58
CA LEU A 272 -30.31 1.45 0.14
C LEU A 272 -29.29 0.39 -0.26
N PHE A 273 -28.51 -0.14 0.68
CA PHE A 273 -27.54 -1.20 0.43
C PHE A 273 -27.67 -2.28 1.50
N ASN A 274 -27.98 -3.51 1.08
CA ASN A 274 -28.29 -4.62 1.99
C ASN A 274 -27.05 -5.25 2.64
N GLY A 275 -25.83 -4.87 2.22
CA GLY A 275 -24.57 -5.42 2.75
C GLY A 275 -24.10 -6.71 2.07
N GLU A 276 -24.93 -7.33 1.23
CA GLU A 276 -24.66 -8.66 0.64
C GLU A 276 -24.43 -8.62 -0.87
N ASP A 277 -25.21 -7.80 -1.58
CA ASP A 277 -25.18 -7.67 -3.04
C ASP A 277 -25.62 -6.27 -3.50
N LEU A 278 -25.63 -6.04 -4.80
CA LEU A 278 -25.97 -4.76 -5.42
C LEU A 278 -27.46 -4.63 -5.74
N THR A 279 -28.34 -5.34 -5.03
CA THR A 279 -29.79 -5.18 -5.19
C THR A 279 -30.24 -3.75 -4.95
N GLY A 280 -31.06 -3.24 -5.87
CA GLY A 280 -31.47 -1.83 -5.90
C GLY A 280 -30.48 -0.90 -6.61
N TRP A 281 -29.36 -1.42 -7.16
CA TRP A 281 -28.35 -0.64 -7.87
C TRP A 281 -28.15 -1.11 -9.31
N GLY A 282 -27.70 -0.21 -10.16
CA GLY A 282 -27.52 -0.46 -11.58
C GLY A 282 -26.73 0.61 -12.31
N PHE A 283 -26.35 0.30 -13.54
CA PHE A 283 -25.90 1.31 -14.50
C PHE A 283 -27.10 1.95 -15.20
N ARG A 284 -26.99 3.26 -15.46
CA ARG A 284 -27.96 4.02 -16.24
C ARG A 284 -27.32 4.50 -17.54
N PRO A 285 -28.09 4.66 -18.63
CA PRO A 285 -27.56 5.16 -19.89
C PRO A 285 -26.85 6.50 -19.72
N THR A 286 -25.62 6.59 -20.22
CA THR A 286 -24.82 7.81 -20.11
C THR A 286 -25.36 8.84 -21.11
N PRO A 287 -25.64 10.09 -20.69
CA PRO A 287 -26.01 11.15 -21.63
C PRO A 287 -24.90 11.38 -22.66
N PRO A 288 -25.24 11.75 -23.92
CA PRO A 288 -24.24 12.01 -24.94
C PRO A 288 -23.23 13.07 -24.49
N ARG A 289 -21.95 12.73 -24.52
CA ARG A 289 -20.86 13.62 -24.14
C ARG A 289 -20.00 13.95 -25.35
N ARG A 290 -19.68 15.24 -25.54
CA ARG A 290 -18.70 15.65 -26.54
C ARG A 290 -17.31 15.27 -26.05
N ALA A 291 -16.58 14.50 -26.86
CA ALA A 291 -15.17 14.24 -26.60
C ALA A 291 -14.39 15.57 -26.59
N PRO A 292 -13.43 15.75 -25.65
CA PRO A 292 -12.57 16.91 -25.68
C PRO A 292 -11.77 16.93 -26.99
N LYS A 293 -11.69 18.09 -27.65
CA LYS A 293 -10.95 18.24 -28.92
C LYS A 293 -9.47 17.86 -28.79
N ASN A 294 -8.86 18.20 -27.66
CA ASN A 294 -7.48 17.88 -27.32
C ASN A 294 -7.44 17.18 -25.95
N PRO A 295 -7.56 15.84 -25.90
CA PRO A 295 -7.44 15.10 -24.65
C PRO A 295 -6.02 15.25 -24.09
N ARG A 296 -5.91 15.55 -22.79
CA ARG A 296 -4.61 15.57 -22.11
C ARG A 296 -4.12 14.12 -21.92
N PRO A 297 -2.80 13.87 -21.87
CA PRO A 297 -2.28 12.60 -21.40
C PRO A 297 -2.88 12.24 -20.04
N ASN A 298 -3.27 10.98 -19.86
CA ASN A 298 -3.92 10.48 -18.64
C ASN A 298 -5.24 11.20 -18.27
N ALA A 299 -5.94 11.76 -19.27
CA ALA A 299 -7.30 12.25 -19.07
C ALA A 299 -8.22 11.11 -18.58
N PRO A 300 -9.25 11.42 -17.78
CA PRO A 300 -10.17 10.41 -17.28
C PRO A 300 -10.90 9.73 -18.44
N VAL A 301 -10.97 8.40 -18.37
CA VAL A 301 -11.86 7.62 -19.23
C VAL A 301 -13.26 7.74 -18.65
N PHE A 302 -14.22 8.22 -19.45
CA PHE A 302 -15.64 8.23 -19.08
C PHE A 302 -16.30 7.01 -19.68
N VAL A 303 -16.87 6.14 -18.85
CA VAL A 303 -17.53 4.94 -19.34
C VAL A 303 -18.88 5.31 -19.96
N GLU A 304 -19.11 4.81 -21.18
CA GLU A 304 -20.37 4.97 -21.88
C GLU A 304 -21.25 3.74 -21.64
N ILE A 305 -22.41 3.95 -21.01
CA ILE A 305 -23.44 2.95 -20.82
C ILE A 305 -24.52 3.18 -21.87
N LYS A 306 -24.73 2.21 -22.75
CA LYS A 306 -25.72 2.31 -23.84
C LYS A 306 -27.12 1.91 -23.39
N GLN A 307 -27.21 0.94 -22.49
CA GLN A 307 -28.47 0.39 -21.98
C GLN A 307 -28.38 0.28 -20.47
N ALA A 308 -29.50 0.49 -19.79
CA ALA A 308 -29.57 0.32 -18.35
C ALA A 308 -29.27 -1.14 -17.98
N GLU A 309 -28.60 -1.34 -16.85
CA GLU A 309 -28.27 -2.66 -16.32
C GLU A 309 -28.62 -2.68 -14.84
N SER A 310 -29.46 -3.63 -14.40
CA SER A 310 -29.70 -3.89 -12.97
C SER A 310 -28.72 -4.92 -12.44
N PHE A 311 -28.26 -4.72 -11.20
CA PHE A 311 -27.39 -5.64 -10.49
C PHE A 311 -28.10 -6.37 -9.34
N ASP A 312 -29.43 -6.50 -9.40
CA ASP A 312 -30.19 -7.29 -8.43
C ASP A 312 -29.66 -8.72 -8.28
N GLY A 313 -29.38 -9.11 -7.04
CA GLY A 313 -28.78 -10.42 -6.71
C GLY A 313 -27.30 -10.57 -7.10
N LYS A 314 -26.64 -9.54 -7.63
CA LYS A 314 -25.24 -9.61 -8.08
C LYS A 314 -24.30 -8.99 -7.05
N LYS A 315 -23.23 -9.70 -6.71
CA LYS A 315 -22.18 -9.18 -5.82
C LYS A 315 -21.25 -8.17 -6.48
N MET A 316 -21.29 -8.02 -7.80
CA MET A 316 -20.42 -7.11 -8.53
C MET A 316 -21.09 -6.58 -9.79
N SER A 317 -20.69 -5.39 -10.23
CA SER A 317 -21.07 -4.84 -11.53
C SER A 317 -20.44 -5.63 -12.68
N SER A 318 -20.98 -5.50 -13.89
CA SER A 318 -20.51 -6.20 -15.10
C SER A 318 -19.06 -5.88 -15.47
N ASP A 319 -18.56 -4.71 -15.08
CA ASP A 319 -17.18 -4.28 -15.25
C ASP A 319 -16.31 -4.49 -13.99
N ASN A 320 -16.84 -5.17 -12.98
CA ASN A 320 -16.17 -5.46 -11.71
C ASN A 320 -15.68 -4.21 -10.93
N ARG A 321 -16.21 -3.02 -11.27
CA ARG A 321 -15.84 -1.72 -10.67
C ARG A 321 -16.48 -1.51 -9.30
N TYR A 322 -17.70 -2.02 -9.11
CA TYR A 322 -18.47 -1.97 -7.88
C TYR A 322 -18.66 -3.39 -7.35
N ARG A 323 -18.41 -3.60 -6.05
CA ARG A 323 -18.45 -4.93 -5.43
C ARG A 323 -19.07 -4.85 -4.04
N ALA A 324 -19.93 -5.80 -3.70
CA ALA A 324 -20.39 -6.03 -2.34
C ALA A 324 -19.40 -7.01 -1.66
N ILE A 325 -18.71 -6.54 -0.63
CA ILE A 325 -17.69 -7.29 0.11
C ILE A 325 -17.90 -7.02 1.61
N ASN A 326 -18.27 -8.05 2.37
CA ASN A 326 -18.38 -8.02 3.84
C ASN A 326 -19.12 -6.78 4.38
N GLY A 327 -20.34 -6.51 3.90
CA GLY A 327 -21.13 -5.36 4.34
C GLY A 327 -20.72 -4.01 3.73
N ARG A 328 -19.74 -3.99 2.82
CA ARG A 328 -19.23 -2.79 2.16
C ARG A 328 -19.52 -2.80 0.67
N LEU A 329 -19.95 -1.66 0.14
CA LEU A 329 -19.99 -1.39 -1.29
C LEU A 329 -18.64 -0.77 -1.67
N VAL A 330 -17.77 -1.59 -2.25
CA VAL A 330 -16.41 -1.26 -2.65
C VAL A 330 -16.37 -0.78 -4.08
N VAL A 331 -15.82 0.41 -4.26
CA VAL A 331 -15.54 1.06 -5.54
C VAL A 331 -14.06 0.85 -5.80
N ALA A 332 -13.70 -0.28 -6.44
CA ALA A 332 -12.32 -0.76 -6.59
C ALA A 332 -11.37 0.22 -7.34
N THR A 333 -10.07 0.21 -7.04
CA THR A 333 -9.11 1.04 -7.78
C THR A 333 -9.09 0.64 -9.27
N PRO A 334 -9.30 1.57 -10.22
CA PRO A 334 -9.23 1.25 -11.64
C PRO A 334 -7.78 1.04 -12.09
N SER A 335 -7.48 -0.11 -12.69
CA SER A 335 -6.12 -0.49 -13.11
C SER A 335 -5.58 0.41 -14.23
N GLU A 336 -6.45 1.05 -15.01
CA GLU A 336 -6.10 1.99 -16.07
C GLU A 336 -5.85 3.44 -15.59
N GLY A 337 -5.99 3.71 -14.29
CA GLY A 337 -5.67 4.99 -13.64
C GLY A 337 -6.89 5.83 -13.26
N ARG A 338 -7.38 6.67 -14.17
CA ARG A 338 -8.61 7.46 -13.96
C ARG A 338 -9.71 6.92 -14.85
N ARG A 339 -10.75 6.35 -14.23
CA ARG A 339 -11.92 5.81 -14.93
C ARG A 339 -13.17 6.20 -14.17
N ILE A 340 -13.91 7.13 -14.76
CA ILE A 340 -15.18 7.62 -14.26
C ILE A 340 -16.28 6.63 -14.64
N GLN A 341 -16.84 6.01 -13.62
CA GLN A 341 -18.01 5.15 -13.75
C GLN A 341 -19.01 5.48 -12.65
N GLN A 342 -20.30 5.42 -12.95
CA GLN A 342 -21.37 5.80 -12.03
C GLN A 342 -22.32 4.63 -11.75
N LEU A 343 -22.60 4.39 -10.48
CA LEU A 343 -23.60 3.43 -10.01
C LEU A 343 -24.79 4.20 -9.47
N TRP A 344 -26.01 3.78 -9.81
CA TRP A 344 -27.23 4.49 -9.48
C TRP A 344 -28.22 3.57 -8.78
N THR A 345 -29.03 4.13 -7.87
CA THR A 345 -30.23 3.42 -7.43
C THR A 345 -31.18 3.21 -8.61
N THR A 346 -31.84 2.06 -8.65
CA THR A 346 -32.92 1.79 -9.60
C THR A 346 -34.16 2.64 -9.26
N ALA A 347 -34.41 2.87 -7.97
CA ALA A 347 -35.42 3.79 -7.47
C ALA A 347 -35.05 5.27 -7.67
N GLU A 348 -36.08 6.12 -7.69
CA GLU A 348 -35.98 7.58 -7.71
C GLU A 348 -36.74 8.19 -6.53
N TYR A 349 -36.31 9.38 -6.10
CA TYR A 349 -36.79 10.01 -4.87
C TYR A 349 -37.25 11.44 -5.13
N GLY A 350 -38.56 11.68 -5.08
CA GLY A 350 -39.18 13.00 -5.29
C GLY A 350 -39.45 13.79 -4.01
N SER A 351 -39.79 13.10 -2.91
CA SER A 351 -40.07 13.73 -1.63
C SER A 351 -38.81 14.28 -0.95
N ASP A 352 -38.99 15.19 0.01
CA ASP A 352 -37.94 15.57 0.95
C ASP A 352 -37.42 14.34 1.71
N PHE A 353 -36.12 14.31 2.02
CA PHE A 353 -35.51 13.15 2.68
C PHE A 353 -34.24 13.50 3.45
N VAL A 354 -33.84 12.58 4.33
CA VAL A 354 -32.51 12.54 4.92
C VAL A 354 -31.80 11.28 4.42
N LEU A 355 -30.72 11.45 3.67
CA LEU A 355 -29.78 10.39 3.29
C LEU A 355 -28.63 10.37 4.29
N LYS A 356 -28.30 9.18 4.78
CA LYS A 356 -27.08 8.93 5.55
C LYS A 356 -26.27 7.82 4.90
N LEU A 357 -24.96 7.94 4.95
CA LEU A 357 -24.04 6.86 4.61
C LEU A 357 -22.72 7.04 5.37
N GLU A 358 -21.95 5.97 5.50
CA GLU A 358 -20.56 6.06 5.91
C GLU A 358 -19.66 5.78 4.71
N PHE A 359 -18.56 6.51 4.59
CA PHE A 359 -17.56 6.30 3.54
C PHE A 359 -16.14 6.35 4.08
N ARG A 360 -15.22 5.68 3.38
CA ARG A 360 -13.78 5.89 3.53
C ARG A 360 -13.07 5.80 2.19
N ALA A 361 -11.86 6.34 2.14
CA ALA A 361 -11.13 6.59 0.91
C ALA A 361 -9.64 6.21 1.07
N THR A 362 -9.07 5.49 0.11
CA THR A 362 -7.60 5.37 0.04
C THR A 362 -6.97 6.76 -0.23
N PRO A 363 -5.67 6.96 0.07
CA PRO A 363 -5.03 8.25 -0.17
C PRO A 363 -5.27 8.80 -1.58
N ASN A 364 -5.63 10.08 -1.65
CA ASN A 364 -5.87 10.82 -2.89
C ASN A 364 -7.01 10.26 -3.78
N ALA A 365 -7.84 9.34 -3.25
CA ALA A 365 -9.00 8.84 -3.97
C ALA A 365 -10.00 9.98 -4.27
N ASP A 366 -10.66 9.88 -5.42
CA ASP A 366 -11.62 10.86 -5.89
C ASP A 366 -12.92 10.15 -6.33
N SER A 367 -14.04 10.75 -5.95
CA SER A 367 -15.40 10.24 -6.12
C SER A 367 -16.43 11.32 -5.75
N GLY A 368 -17.72 10.97 -5.86
CA GLY A 368 -18.83 11.77 -5.42
C GLY A 368 -20.10 10.95 -5.20
N VAL A 369 -21.03 11.56 -4.49
CA VAL A 369 -22.38 11.04 -4.24
C VAL A 369 -23.37 11.93 -4.99
N PHE A 370 -24.16 11.35 -5.86
CA PHE A 370 -25.19 12.06 -6.61
C PHE A 370 -26.49 12.11 -5.82
N ILE A 371 -27.08 13.30 -5.75
CA ILE A 371 -28.37 13.55 -5.11
C ILE A 371 -29.35 13.98 -6.19
N ARG A 372 -30.14 13.04 -6.72
CA ARG A 372 -31.02 13.18 -7.89
C ARG A 372 -30.29 13.42 -9.22
N LYS A 373 -29.34 14.36 -9.26
CA LYS A 373 -28.49 14.67 -10.42
C LYS A 373 -27.20 15.44 -10.10
N PRO A 374 -27.18 16.50 -9.27
CA PRO A 374 -25.92 17.12 -8.86
C PRO A 374 -25.06 16.16 -8.05
N GLN A 375 -23.74 16.31 -8.19
CA GLN A 375 -22.76 15.54 -7.45
C GLN A 375 -22.26 16.33 -6.25
N LEU A 376 -22.34 15.73 -5.07
CA LEU A 376 -21.59 16.13 -3.88
C LEU A 376 -20.24 15.43 -3.88
N GLN A 377 -19.17 16.18 -3.65
CA GLN A 377 -17.83 15.60 -3.61
C GLN A 377 -17.64 14.72 -2.37
N CYS A 378 -17.14 13.50 -2.57
CA CYS A 378 -16.93 12.50 -1.53
C CYS A 378 -15.62 11.76 -1.86
N ARG A 379 -14.55 12.05 -1.13
CA ARG A 379 -13.16 11.77 -1.54
C ARG A 379 -12.24 11.81 -0.33
N ASP A 380 -10.93 11.58 -0.53
CA ASP A 380 -9.93 11.84 0.50
C ASP A 380 -9.72 13.36 0.69
N TYR A 381 -10.55 14.00 1.52
CA TYR A 381 -10.73 15.45 1.53
C TYR A 381 -9.46 16.25 1.81
N LEU A 382 -8.57 15.77 2.67
CA LEU A 382 -7.34 16.50 3.01
C LEU A 382 -6.34 16.50 1.84
N LEU A 383 -6.39 15.50 0.96
CA LEU A 383 -5.49 15.39 -0.19
C LEU A 383 -6.15 15.83 -1.51
N ALA A 384 -7.47 15.75 -1.62
CA ALA A 384 -8.21 15.95 -2.85
C ALA A 384 -9.44 16.86 -2.69
N GLY A 385 -9.61 17.77 -3.65
CA GLY A 385 -10.77 18.66 -3.71
C GLY A 385 -10.69 19.87 -2.78
N PRO A 386 -11.83 20.53 -2.52
CA PRO A 386 -11.86 21.84 -1.86
C PRO A 386 -11.88 21.77 -0.33
N TYR A 387 -12.24 20.64 0.27
CA TYR A 387 -12.53 20.52 1.70
C TYR A 387 -11.31 20.15 2.55
N LYS A 388 -10.20 20.86 2.38
CA LYS A 388 -8.91 20.52 3.00
C LYS A 388 -8.77 20.87 4.48
N GLU A 389 -9.74 21.62 5.03
CA GLU A 389 -9.68 22.18 6.39
C GLU A 389 -10.67 21.52 7.36
N LEU A 390 -11.27 20.39 6.98
CA LEU A 390 -12.19 19.63 7.83
C LEU A 390 -11.45 19.02 9.03
N LYS A 391 -11.88 19.35 10.24
CA LYS A 391 -11.21 18.98 11.50
C LYS A 391 -11.67 17.62 12.04
N ASN A 392 -12.91 17.26 11.79
CA ASN A 392 -13.53 16.01 12.22
C ASN A 392 -13.43 14.92 11.15
N TYR A 393 -13.02 15.26 9.92
CA TYR A 393 -12.72 14.26 8.90
C TYR A 393 -11.59 13.33 9.38
N LYS A 394 -11.81 12.03 9.24
CA LYS A 394 -10.87 10.98 9.62
C LYS A 394 -10.28 10.38 8.33
N PRO A 395 -9.05 10.76 7.94
CA PRO A 395 -8.43 10.23 6.72
C PRO A 395 -8.37 8.70 6.76
N GLN A 396 -8.70 8.06 5.64
CA GLN A 396 -8.66 6.60 5.45
C GLN A 396 -9.57 5.76 6.39
N ASP A 397 -10.31 6.39 7.29
CA ASP A 397 -11.27 5.75 8.19
C ASP A 397 -12.72 6.13 7.83
N TRP A 398 -13.71 5.52 8.48
CA TRP A 398 -15.13 5.72 8.24
C TRP A 398 -15.62 7.09 8.67
N ASN A 399 -16.23 7.83 7.73
CA ASN A 399 -16.81 9.16 7.94
C ASN A 399 -18.31 9.12 7.64
N GLU A 400 -19.15 9.69 8.50
CA GLU A 400 -20.59 9.81 8.25
C GLU A 400 -20.86 11.03 7.37
N LEU A 401 -21.48 10.78 6.21
CA LEU A 401 -22.06 11.80 5.36
C LEU A 401 -23.57 11.85 5.60
N VAL A 402 -24.08 13.03 5.94
CA VAL A 402 -25.51 13.28 6.10
C VAL A 402 -25.95 14.32 5.09
N VAL A 403 -26.95 14.01 4.27
CA VAL A 403 -27.56 14.92 3.30
C VAL A 403 -29.05 15.05 3.60
N THR A 404 -29.50 16.27 3.90
CA THR A 404 -30.92 16.61 4.05
C THR A 404 -31.39 17.36 2.82
N VAL A 405 -32.37 16.82 2.12
CA VAL A 405 -33.06 17.48 1.01
C VAL A 405 -34.38 18.03 1.51
N LYS A 406 -34.57 19.34 1.40
CA LYS A 406 -35.80 20.04 1.76
C LYS A 406 -36.14 21.10 0.72
N GLY A 407 -37.34 21.03 0.14
CA GLY A 407 -37.83 22.04 -0.80
C GLY A 407 -36.92 22.25 -2.01
N GLY A 408 -36.32 21.17 -2.54
CA GLY A 408 -35.41 21.22 -3.69
C GLY A 408 -33.97 21.67 -3.38
N ILE A 409 -33.61 21.81 -2.10
CA ILE A 409 -32.26 22.20 -1.67
C ILE A 409 -31.65 21.10 -0.81
N ALA A 410 -30.42 20.70 -1.13
CA ALA A 410 -29.62 19.77 -0.35
C ALA A 410 -28.64 20.52 0.58
N HIS A 411 -28.69 20.16 1.86
CA HIS A 411 -27.71 20.51 2.88
C HIS A 411 -26.92 19.26 3.25
N ALA A 412 -25.59 19.31 3.22
CA ALA A 412 -24.73 18.16 3.47
C ALA A 412 -23.62 18.45 4.48
N THR A 413 -23.37 17.48 5.35
CA THR A 413 -22.29 17.52 6.35
C THR A 413 -21.48 16.22 6.32
N CYS A 414 -20.19 16.32 6.65
CA CYS A 414 -19.29 15.19 6.92
C CYS A 414 -18.88 15.26 8.39
N ASN A 415 -19.22 14.24 9.19
CA ASN A 415 -18.97 14.23 10.63
C ASN A 415 -19.43 15.53 11.33
N GLY A 416 -20.59 16.05 10.90
CA GLY A 416 -21.18 17.31 11.40
C GLY A 416 -20.57 18.60 10.85
N GLU A 417 -19.49 18.54 10.07
CA GLU A 417 -18.90 19.71 9.43
C GLU A 417 -19.54 19.99 8.06
N LEU A 418 -19.81 21.27 7.77
CA LEU A 418 -20.52 21.68 6.56
C LEU A 418 -19.72 21.42 5.28
N LEU A 419 -20.35 20.75 4.31
CA LEU A 419 -19.83 20.62 2.94
C LEU A 419 -20.55 21.56 1.96
N THR A 420 -21.87 21.66 2.09
CA THR A 420 -22.73 22.56 1.31
C THR A 420 -24.06 22.77 2.02
N ASP A 421 -24.67 23.94 1.88
CA ASP A 421 -25.96 24.29 2.46
C ASP A 421 -27.02 24.71 1.42
N ASN A 422 -26.64 24.82 0.15
CA ASN A 422 -27.43 25.47 -0.89
C ASN A 422 -27.41 24.74 -2.23
N MET A 423 -27.06 23.45 -2.25
CA MET A 423 -27.00 22.66 -3.48
C MET A 423 -28.41 22.40 -4.01
N GLN A 424 -28.75 23.06 -5.12
CA GLN A 424 -30.04 22.87 -5.80
C GLN A 424 -30.14 21.46 -6.39
N VAL A 425 -31.23 20.76 -6.10
CA VAL A 425 -31.51 19.42 -6.63
C VAL A 425 -32.80 19.43 -7.47
N PRO A 426 -32.91 18.62 -8.54
CA PRO A 426 -34.15 18.44 -9.29
C PRO A 426 -35.31 17.97 -8.41
N GLU A 427 -36.55 18.06 -8.90
CA GLU A 427 -37.75 17.60 -8.18
C GLU A 427 -37.69 16.11 -7.82
N SER A 428 -37.21 15.26 -8.73
CA SER A 428 -37.01 13.82 -8.51
C SER A 428 -35.70 13.35 -9.15
N GLY A 429 -35.18 12.23 -8.66
CA GLY A 429 -34.09 11.50 -9.29
C GLY A 429 -33.47 10.44 -8.37
N PRO A 430 -32.52 9.65 -8.88
CA PRO A 430 -31.84 8.60 -8.12
C PRO A 430 -30.80 9.13 -7.13
N ILE A 431 -30.34 8.26 -6.23
CA ILE A 431 -29.07 8.45 -5.53
C ILE A 431 -27.98 7.73 -6.33
N GLY A 432 -26.79 8.29 -6.43
CA GLY A 432 -25.69 7.67 -7.17
C GLY A 432 -24.36 7.74 -6.45
N LEU A 433 -23.46 6.84 -6.82
CA LEU A 433 -22.06 6.80 -6.40
C LEU A 433 -21.18 6.90 -7.65
N GLU A 434 -20.08 7.63 -7.56
CA GLU A 434 -19.06 7.66 -8.61
C GLU A 434 -17.80 6.93 -8.16
N GLY A 435 -17.04 6.40 -9.09
CA GLY A 435 -15.63 6.12 -8.89
C GLY A 435 -14.82 6.82 -9.97
N ASP A 436 -13.76 7.55 -9.60
CA ASP A 436 -12.80 8.17 -10.53
C ASP A 436 -11.43 7.49 -10.42
N ARG A 437 -10.76 7.70 -9.28
CA ARG A 437 -9.42 7.18 -8.99
C ARG A 437 -9.32 6.76 -7.54
N GLY A 438 -8.39 5.85 -7.27
CA GLY A 438 -8.27 5.22 -5.96
C GLY A 438 -9.48 4.35 -5.62
N GLN A 439 -9.45 3.77 -4.44
CA GLN A 439 -10.55 3.00 -3.90
C GLN A 439 -11.41 3.86 -2.98
N MET A 440 -12.73 3.75 -3.13
CA MET A 440 -13.71 4.24 -2.18
C MET A 440 -14.50 3.06 -1.62
N GLU A 441 -14.94 3.18 -0.38
CA GLU A 441 -15.85 2.20 0.24
C GLU A 441 -17.01 2.94 0.89
N TYR A 442 -18.19 2.36 0.77
CA TYR A 442 -19.42 2.86 1.36
C TYR A 442 -20.09 1.76 2.19
N ARG A 443 -20.74 2.14 3.30
CA ARG A 443 -21.61 1.24 4.07
C ARG A 443 -22.75 2.01 4.71
N ARG A 444 -23.73 1.28 5.25
CA ARG A 444 -24.87 1.84 6.00
C ARG A 444 -25.61 2.93 5.22
N ILE A 445 -25.71 2.77 3.90
CA ILE A 445 -26.38 3.71 3.00
C ILE A 445 -27.88 3.59 3.23
N ARG A 446 -28.51 4.64 3.72
CA ARG A 446 -29.90 4.60 4.20
C ARG A 446 -30.61 5.93 4.02
N ILE A 447 -31.90 5.87 3.76
CA ILE A 447 -32.71 7.04 3.47
C ILE A 447 -33.96 7.07 4.34
N LYS A 448 -34.32 8.25 4.83
CA LYS A 448 -35.58 8.51 5.54
C LYS A 448 -36.37 9.54 4.77
N ILE A 449 -37.49 9.10 4.18
CA ILE A 449 -38.39 9.97 3.44
C ILE A 449 -39.24 10.76 4.43
N ALA A 450 -39.37 12.07 4.23
CA ALA A 450 -40.30 12.90 4.98
C ALA A 450 -41.74 12.48 4.63
N LYS A 451 -42.57 12.35 5.66
CA LYS A 451 -43.99 11.99 5.51
C LYS A 451 -44.80 13.14 4.95
#